data_AF-A0A7S3B2J8-F1
#
_entry.id   AF-A0A7S3B2J8-F1
#
_cell.length_a   1.000
_cell.length_b   1.000
_cell.length_c   1.000
_cell.angle_alpha   90.00
_cell.angle_beta   90.00
_cell.angle_gamma   90.00
#
_symmetry.space_group_name_H-M   'P 1'
#
loop_
_entity.id
_entity.type
_entity.pdbx_description
1 polymer ?
#
loop_
_entity_poly.entity_id
_entity_poly.type
_entity_poly.pdbx_seq_one_letter_code
_entity_poly.pdbx_strand_id
1 'polypeptide(L)'
;PASSPPPPPPASPPPPPSPPQPQPASSPLPPSRSTLQLPAKPLSGGGKLDHKSQADQVATLLRALITPDVQRAEWLLLSGELTSPAATEEALRRLLEFHQSVVEPISRVFSNALPCHAALHAIQRHSPQGVIEIGAGSGLWSMFLAQRGVAVEAYDRLDFLRASGVRTFFGVHDGGPE
;
A
#
# COMPACT_ATOMS: atom_id res chain seq x y z
N PRO A 1 -43.28 73.74 -20.74
CA PRO A 1 -42.81 72.67 -21.65
C PRO A 1 -42.47 71.40 -20.85
N ALA A 2 -43.28 70.34 -21.02
CA ALA A 2 -43.05 69.07 -20.36
C ALA A 2 -41.79 68.40 -20.95
N SER A 3 -40.81 68.09 -20.09
CA SER A 3 -39.58 67.42 -20.51
C SER A 3 -39.88 65.99 -20.89
N SER A 4 -39.41 65.57 -22.07
CA SER A 4 -39.53 64.20 -22.54
C SER A 4 -38.79 63.24 -21.61
N PRO A 5 -39.32 62.02 -21.39
CA PRO A 5 -38.64 61.02 -20.59
C PRO A 5 -37.33 60.57 -21.26
N PRO A 6 -36.32 60.18 -20.47
CA PRO A 6 -35.06 59.69 -20.99
C PRO A 6 -35.25 58.38 -21.77
N PRO A 7 -34.40 58.10 -22.77
CA PRO A 7 -34.45 56.85 -23.52
C PRO A 7 -34.13 55.65 -22.62
N PRO A 8 -34.67 54.46 -22.94
CA PRO A 8 -34.36 53.24 -22.22
C PRO A 8 -32.87 52.86 -22.37
N PRO A 9 -32.30 52.15 -21.38
CA PRO A 9 -30.93 51.67 -21.47
C PRO A 9 -30.77 50.64 -22.60
N PRO A 10 -29.58 50.53 -23.20
CA PRO A 10 -29.29 49.53 -24.21
C PRO A 10 -29.41 48.11 -23.66
N ALA A 11 -29.83 47.17 -24.52
CA ALA A 11 -29.92 45.76 -24.17
C ALA A 11 -28.53 45.19 -23.80
N SER A 12 -28.50 44.30 -22.81
CA SER A 12 -27.27 43.61 -22.42
C SER A 12 -26.78 42.67 -23.54
N PRO A 13 -25.46 42.56 -23.75
CA PRO A 13 -24.92 41.62 -24.73
C PRO A 13 -25.22 40.16 -24.32
N PRO A 14 -25.33 39.25 -25.30
CA PRO A 14 -25.52 37.82 -25.03
C PRO A 14 -24.30 37.23 -24.30
N PRO A 15 -24.50 36.18 -23.49
CA PRO A 15 -23.40 35.48 -22.83
C PRO A 15 -22.45 34.82 -23.84
N PRO A 16 -21.16 34.67 -23.51
CA PRO A 16 -20.22 33.94 -24.36
C PRO A 16 -20.61 32.46 -24.48
N PRO A 17 -20.23 31.80 -25.59
CA PRO A 17 -20.45 30.37 -25.76
C PRO A 17 -19.71 29.55 -24.71
N SER A 18 -20.30 28.44 -24.28
CA SER A 18 -19.68 27.51 -23.35
C SER A 18 -18.39 26.91 -23.94
N PRO A 19 -17.35 26.68 -23.11
CA PRO A 19 -16.14 25.99 -23.55
C PRO A 19 -16.46 24.55 -24.02
N PRO A 20 -15.72 24.02 -24.99
CA PRO A 20 -15.89 22.65 -25.47
C PRO A 20 -15.68 21.65 -24.32
N GLN A 21 -16.62 20.72 -24.16
CA GLN A 21 -16.47 19.65 -23.17
C GLN A 21 -15.30 18.73 -23.56
N PRO A 22 -14.46 18.32 -22.60
CA PRO A 22 -13.38 17.38 -22.86
C PRO A 22 -13.98 16.05 -23.36
N GLN A 23 -13.53 15.59 -24.52
CA GLN A 23 -13.90 14.28 -25.01
C GLN A 23 -13.34 13.20 -24.08
N PRO A 24 -14.11 12.12 -23.80
CA PRO A 24 -13.62 11.03 -22.98
C PRO A 24 -12.41 10.40 -23.67
N ALA A 25 -11.24 10.52 -23.04
CA ALA A 25 -10.05 9.83 -23.47
C ALA A 25 -10.34 8.33 -23.50
N SER A 26 -10.20 7.71 -24.67
CA SER A 26 -10.19 6.25 -24.79
C SER A 26 -9.05 5.73 -23.94
N SER A 27 -9.37 5.22 -22.75
CA SER A 27 -8.38 4.65 -21.85
C SER A 27 -7.74 3.46 -22.55
N PRO A 28 -6.41 3.40 -22.71
CA PRO A 28 -5.76 2.18 -23.15
C PRO A 28 -6.11 1.07 -22.16
N LEU A 29 -6.49 -0.10 -22.68
CA LEU A 29 -6.66 -1.29 -21.86
C LEU A 29 -5.40 -1.49 -21.01
N PRO A 30 -5.53 -1.79 -19.70
CA PRO A 30 -4.37 -2.15 -18.90
C PRO A 30 -3.68 -3.35 -19.56
N PRO A 31 -2.33 -3.39 -19.58
CA PRO A 31 -1.63 -4.57 -20.04
C PRO A 31 -2.14 -5.77 -19.24
N SER A 32 -2.49 -6.84 -19.95
CA SER A 32 -2.94 -8.10 -19.35
C SER A 32 -2.00 -8.43 -18.19
N ARG A 33 -2.56 -8.48 -16.97
CA ARG A 33 -1.86 -8.94 -15.78
C ARG A 33 -1.14 -10.23 -16.17
N SER A 34 0.19 -10.17 -16.26
CA SER A 34 1.00 -11.37 -16.24
C SER A 34 0.74 -11.98 -14.88
N THR A 35 -0.15 -12.97 -14.87
CA THR A 35 -0.42 -13.80 -13.71
C THR A 35 0.94 -14.29 -13.23
N LEU A 36 1.40 -13.81 -12.08
CA LEU A 36 2.50 -14.41 -11.35
C LEU A 36 2.12 -15.87 -11.17
N GLN A 37 2.64 -16.72 -12.05
CA GLN A 37 2.43 -18.15 -12.01
C GLN A 37 3.29 -18.64 -10.85
N LEU A 38 2.73 -18.56 -9.64
CA LEU A 38 3.30 -19.20 -8.47
C LEU A 38 3.50 -20.68 -8.82
N PRO A 39 4.66 -21.29 -8.51
CA PRO A 39 4.88 -22.70 -8.78
C PRO A 39 3.77 -23.51 -8.11
N ALA A 40 2.96 -24.16 -8.94
CA ALA A 40 1.81 -24.97 -8.55
C ALA A 40 2.23 -26.31 -7.93
N LYS A 41 3.20 -26.29 -7.02
CA LYS A 41 3.54 -27.48 -6.24
C LYS A 41 2.56 -27.52 -5.06
N PRO A 42 1.63 -28.48 -5.01
CA PRO A 42 0.74 -28.60 -3.87
C PRO A 42 1.61 -28.81 -2.62
N LEU A 43 1.39 -27.99 -1.59
CA LEU A 43 1.83 -28.23 -0.22
C LEU A 43 1.04 -29.43 0.36
N SER A 44 1.13 -30.57 -0.31
CA SER A 44 0.61 -31.86 0.16
C SER A 44 1.79 -32.63 0.72
N GLY A 45 2.17 -32.26 1.94
CA GLY A 45 3.17 -32.97 2.73
C GLY A 45 2.92 -32.65 4.19
N GLY A 46 2.23 -33.54 4.90
CA GLY A 46 1.95 -33.47 6.33
C GLY A 46 3.19 -33.63 7.21
N GLY A 47 4.33 -33.07 6.82
CA GLY A 47 5.45 -32.83 7.71
C GLY A 47 5.17 -31.58 8.53
N LYS A 48 5.52 -31.59 9.81
CA LYS A 48 5.66 -30.35 10.61
C LYS A 48 6.61 -29.42 9.85
N LEU A 49 6.06 -28.55 9.02
CA LEU A 49 6.83 -27.53 8.32
C LEU A 49 7.35 -26.59 9.40
N ASP A 50 8.68 -26.54 9.53
CA ASP A 50 9.34 -25.59 10.39
C ASP A 50 8.86 -24.18 10.01
N HIS A 51 8.15 -23.52 10.93
CA HIS A 51 7.62 -22.18 10.78
C HIS A 51 8.71 -21.16 10.44
N LYS A 52 9.98 -21.46 10.78
CA LYS A 52 11.15 -20.69 10.36
C LYS A 52 11.27 -20.61 8.84
N SER A 53 10.95 -21.69 8.13
CA SER A 53 11.09 -21.74 6.66
C SER A 53 10.05 -20.92 5.90
N GLN A 54 8.86 -20.70 6.46
CA GLN A 54 7.78 -19.98 5.76
C GLN A 54 7.99 -18.47 5.74
N ALA A 55 8.38 -17.87 6.88
CA ALA A 55 8.67 -16.44 6.94
C ALA A 55 9.86 -16.07 6.03
N ASP A 56 10.90 -16.90 6.01
CA ASP A 56 12.06 -16.71 5.15
C ASP A 56 11.71 -16.84 3.66
N GLN A 57 10.81 -17.77 3.31
CA GLN A 57 10.29 -17.89 1.94
C GLN A 57 9.47 -16.66 1.52
N VAL A 58 8.56 -16.19 2.37
CA VAL A 58 7.76 -14.99 2.11
C VAL A 58 8.67 -13.77 1.96
N ALA A 59 9.65 -13.59 2.84
CA ALA A 59 10.63 -12.52 2.73
C ALA A 59 11.45 -12.59 1.43
N THR A 60 11.84 -13.80 1.01
CA THR A 60 12.56 -14.02 -0.26
C THR A 60 11.70 -13.63 -1.46
N LEU A 61 10.43 -14.07 -1.48
CA LEU A 61 9.50 -13.73 -2.55
C LEU A 61 9.22 -12.22 -2.62
N LEU A 62 9.06 -11.56 -1.47
CA LEU A 62 8.79 -10.12 -1.41
C LEU A 62 10.01 -9.30 -1.84
N ARG A 63 11.24 -9.74 -1.52
CA ARG A 63 12.47 -9.13 -2.06
C ARG A 63 12.58 -9.26 -3.57
N ALA A 64 12.11 -10.37 -4.15
CA ALA A 64 12.12 -10.58 -5.59
C ALA A 64 11.18 -9.61 -6.35
N LEU A 65 10.24 -8.95 -5.66
CA LEU A 65 9.38 -7.93 -6.25
C LEU A 65 10.10 -6.59 -6.45
N ILE A 66 11.21 -6.35 -5.74
CA ILE A 66 12.01 -5.13 -5.90
C ILE A 66 12.89 -5.30 -7.14
N THR A 67 12.53 -4.64 -8.23
CA THR A 67 13.29 -4.73 -9.48
C THR A 67 14.62 -3.97 -9.39
N PRO A 68 15.65 -4.36 -10.17
CA PRO A 68 16.92 -3.63 -10.20
C PRO A 68 16.77 -2.13 -10.54
N ASP A 69 15.78 -1.78 -11.36
CA ASP A 69 15.50 -0.39 -11.72
C ASP A 69 14.98 0.43 -10.54
N VAL A 70 14.17 -0.17 -9.66
CA VAL A 70 13.70 0.45 -8.42
C VAL A 70 14.86 0.66 -7.46
N GLN A 71 15.71 -0.37 -7.28
CA GLN A 71 16.91 -0.27 -6.43
C GLN A 71 17.87 0.81 -6.93
N ARG A 72 18.07 0.90 -8.25
CA ARG A 72 18.89 1.94 -8.86
C ARG A 72 18.29 3.33 -8.66
N ALA A 73 16.98 3.50 -8.87
CA ALA A 73 16.31 4.78 -8.67
C ALA A 73 16.41 5.26 -7.22
N GLU A 74 16.22 4.35 -6.24
CA GLU A 74 16.39 4.62 -4.82
C GLU A 74 17.83 5.03 -4.49
N TRP A 75 18.82 4.26 -4.94
CA TRP A 75 20.23 4.58 -4.74
C TRP A 75 20.60 5.95 -5.30
N LEU A 76 20.20 6.26 -6.54
CA LEU A 76 20.51 7.53 -7.19
C LEU A 76 19.91 8.74 -6.44
N LEU A 77 18.69 8.59 -5.90
CA LEU A 77 18.05 9.60 -5.07
C LEU A 77 18.78 9.79 -3.73
N LEU A 78 19.14 8.71 -3.05
CA LEU A 78 19.77 8.77 -1.73
C LEU A 78 21.25 9.19 -1.77
N SER A 79 21.97 8.81 -2.82
CA SER A 79 23.38 9.17 -3.02
C SER A 79 23.57 10.61 -3.47
N GLY A 80 22.52 11.26 -3.99
CA GLY A 80 22.62 12.60 -4.57
C GLY A 80 23.33 12.64 -5.93
N GLU A 81 23.50 11.48 -6.60
CA GLU A 81 24.17 11.39 -7.90
C GLU A 81 23.32 11.91 -9.09
N LEU A 82 22.09 12.32 -8.83
CA LEU A 82 21.19 12.87 -9.84
C LEU A 82 21.55 14.33 -10.17
N THR A 83 22.17 14.53 -11.33
CA THR A 83 22.69 15.84 -11.74
C THR A 83 21.70 16.67 -12.56
N SER A 84 20.53 16.14 -12.93
CA SER A 84 19.52 16.87 -13.71
C SER A 84 18.11 16.71 -13.17
N PRO A 85 17.24 17.74 -13.31
CA PRO A 85 15.83 17.65 -12.90
C PRO A 85 15.07 16.50 -13.56
N ALA A 86 15.35 16.23 -14.84
CA ALA A 86 14.71 15.14 -15.58
C ALA A 86 15.09 13.77 -15.02
N ALA A 87 16.35 13.57 -14.62
CA ALA A 87 16.77 12.31 -13.99
C ALA A 87 16.11 12.13 -12.62
N THR A 88 15.93 13.21 -11.85
CA THR A 88 15.23 13.19 -10.57
C THR A 88 13.75 12.84 -10.73
N GLU A 89 13.06 13.49 -11.66
CA GLU A 89 11.65 13.21 -11.95
C GLU A 89 11.44 11.74 -12.34
N GLU A 90 12.31 11.23 -13.20
CA GLU A 90 12.24 9.86 -13.70
C GLU A 90 12.55 8.81 -12.61
N ALA A 91 13.45 9.12 -11.67
CA ALA A 91 13.69 8.28 -10.50
C ALA A 91 12.47 8.29 -9.55
N LEU A 92 11.90 9.47 -9.27
CA LEU A 92 10.70 9.61 -8.44
C LEU A 92 9.49 8.90 -9.04
N ARG A 93 9.29 9.01 -10.37
CA ARG A 93 8.22 8.31 -11.08
C ARG A 93 8.32 6.80 -10.90
N ARG A 94 9.51 6.21 -11.07
CA ARG A 94 9.73 4.77 -10.84
C ARG A 94 9.42 4.35 -9.41
N LEU A 95 9.87 5.11 -8.43
CA LEU A 95 9.59 4.82 -7.03
C LEU A 95 8.09 4.93 -6.71
N LEU A 96 7.41 5.92 -7.26
CA LEU A 96 5.98 6.11 -7.08
C LEU A 96 5.18 4.96 -7.72
N GLU A 97 5.53 4.56 -8.95
CA GLU A 97 4.90 3.43 -9.64
C GLU A 97 5.11 2.13 -8.87
N PHE A 98 6.32 1.87 -8.37
CA PHE A 98 6.60 0.73 -7.50
C PHE A 98 5.80 0.80 -6.20
N HIS A 99 5.73 1.97 -5.58
CA HIS A 99 4.97 2.16 -4.34
C HIS A 99 3.49 1.83 -4.56
N GLN A 100 2.86 2.37 -5.60
CA GLN A 100 1.43 2.17 -5.87
C GLN A 100 1.10 0.74 -6.35
N SER A 101 1.97 0.13 -7.15
CA SER A 101 1.70 -1.19 -7.75
C SER A 101 2.11 -2.37 -6.88
N VAL A 102 3.11 -2.19 -6.01
CA VAL A 102 3.71 -3.26 -5.21
C VAL A 102 3.60 -2.97 -3.72
N VAL A 103 4.20 -1.87 -3.24
CA VAL A 103 4.30 -1.60 -1.79
C VAL A 103 2.93 -1.41 -1.17
N GLU A 104 2.08 -0.55 -1.73
CA GLU A 104 0.78 -0.22 -1.16
C GLU A 104 -0.15 -1.47 -1.06
N PRO A 105 -0.32 -2.30 -2.11
CA PRO A 105 -1.05 -3.56 -1.98
C PRO A 105 -0.46 -4.52 -0.94
N ILE A 106 0.86 -4.65 -0.88
CA ILE A 106 1.55 -5.55 0.07
C ILE A 106 1.42 -5.03 1.50
N SER A 107 1.64 -3.74 1.73
CA SER A 107 1.48 -3.08 3.02
C SER A 107 0.03 -3.14 3.51
N ARG A 108 -0.96 -3.14 2.62
CA ARG A 108 -2.37 -3.37 3.01
C ARG A 108 -2.60 -4.80 3.53
N VAL A 109 -1.86 -5.78 3.03
CA VAL A 109 -2.01 -7.19 3.44
C VAL A 109 -1.16 -7.51 4.66
N PHE A 110 0.05 -6.98 4.73
CA PHE A 110 1.09 -7.38 5.68
C PHE A 110 1.56 -6.26 6.62
N SER A 111 0.90 -5.10 6.60
CA SER A 111 1.35 -3.85 7.24
C SER A 111 2.67 -3.33 6.64
N ASN A 112 3.13 -2.15 7.04
CA ASN A 112 4.33 -1.50 6.48
C ASN A 112 5.66 -2.23 6.77
N ALA A 113 5.65 -3.31 7.54
CA ALA A 113 6.84 -4.07 7.88
C ALA A 113 6.52 -5.56 7.88
N LEU A 114 7.40 -6.37 7.29
CA LEU A 114 7.30 -7.82 7.40
C LEU A 114 8.05 -8.28 8.66
N PRO A 115 7.45 -9.18 9.46
CA PRO A 115 8.13 -9.73 10.61
C PRO A 115 9.34 -10.56 10.17
N CYS A 116 10.52 -10.25 10.73
CA CYS A 116 11.73 -11.03 10.55
C CYS A 116 12.13 -11.72 11.84
N HIS A 117 12.94 -12.78 11.74
CA HIS A 117 13.32 -13.58 12.91
C HIS A 117 14.02 -12.77 13.99
N ALA A 118 14.93 -11.86 13.61
CA ALA A 118 15.66 -11.02 14.56
C ALA A 118 14.71 -10.10 15.33
N ALA A 119 13.74 -9.47 14.66
CA ALA A 119 12.76 -8.60 15.30
C ALA A 119 11.85 -9.40 16.25
N LEU A 120 11.31 -10.53 15.79
CA LEU A 120 10.44 -11.37 16.61
C LEU A 120 11.15 -11.90 17.87
N HIS A 121 12.41 -12.33 17.71
CA HIS A 121 13.24 -12.79 18.84
C HIS A 121 13.56 -11.65 19.82
N ALA A 122 13.85 -10.45 19.31
CA ALA A 122 14.09 -9.29 20.16
C ALA A 122 12.84 -8.94 20.98
N ILE A 123 11.67 -8.88 20.35
CA ILE A 123 10.39 -8.62 21.04
C ILE A 123 10.13 -9.69 22.09
N GLN A 124 10.26 -10.98 21.75
CA GLN A 124 10.08 -12.07 22.70
C GLN A 124 10.98 -11.94 23.93
N ARG A 125 12.26 -11.57 23.73
CA ARG A 125 13.24 -11.43 24.81
C ARG A 125 12.96 -10.22 25.71
N HIS A 126 12.48 -9.12 25.13
CA HIS A 126 12.35 -7.84 25.83
C HIS A 126 10.93 -7.52 26.30
N SER A 127 9.93 -8.31 25.88
CA SER A 127 8.53 -8.15 26.25
C SER A 127 8.00 -9.38 27.00
N PRO A 128 8.53 -9.71 28.20
CA PRO A 128 8.14 -10.91 28.93
C PRO A 128 6.68 -10.91 29.40
N GLN A 129 6.04 -9.73 29.43
CA GLN A 129 4.63 -9.55 29.79
C GLN A 129 3.71 -9.53 28.57
N GLY A 130 4.25 -9.73 27.37
CA GLY A 130 3.50 -9.59 26.12
C GLY A 130 3.59 -8.20 25.50
N VAL A 131 2.82 -7.98 24.45
CA VAL A 131 2.74 -6.72 23.71
C VAL A 131 1.30 -6.36 23.35
N ILE A 132 1.03 -5.06 23.28
CA ILE A 132 -0.15 -4.52 22.61
C ILE A 132 0.28 -4.03 21.24
N GLU A 133 -0.34 -4.55 20.19
CA GLU A 133 -0.09 -4.16 18.81
C GLU A 133 -1.21 -3.22 18.33
N ILE A 134 -0.86 -1.95 18.07
CA ILE A 134 -1.77 -0.95 17.52
C ILE A 134 -1.46 -0.80 16.03
N GLY A 135 -2.49 -0.88 15.18
CA GLY A 135 -2.29 -0.94 13.74
C GLY A 135 -1.89 -2.34 13.26
N ALA A 136 -2.50 -3.37 13.88
CA ALA A 136 -2.16 -4.77 13.64
C ALA A 136 -2.47 -5.27 12.21
N GLY A 137 -3.26 -4.51 11.46
CA GLY A 137 -3.74 -4.83 10.13
C GLY A 137 -4.47 -6.18 10.15
N SER A 138 -4.00 -7.08 9.30
CA SER A 138 -4.50 -8.45 9.25
C SER A 138 -4.08 -9.31 10.45
N GLY A 139 -3.20 -8.84 11.34
CA GLY A 139 -2.71 -9.56 12.50
C GLY A 139 -1.52 -10.50 12.22
N LEU A 140 -0.77 -10.28 11.13
CA LEU A 140 0.36 -11.14 10.75
C LEU A 140 1.46 -11.16 11.84
N TRP A 141 1.86 -9.99 12.34
CA TRP A 141 2.84 -9.88 13.42
C TRP A 141 2.32 -10.53 14.70
N SER A 142 1.08 -10.22 15.07
CA SER A 142 0.40 -10.78 16.24
C SER A 142 0.41 -12.30 16.22
N MET A 143 0.07 -12.90 15.07
CA MET A 143 0.12 -14.34 14.87
C MET A 143 1.53 -14.90 15.10
N PHE A 144 2.57 -14.31 14.50
CA PHE A 144 3.94 -14.81 14.64
C PHE A 144 4.55 -14.62 16.04
N LEU A 145 4.15 -13.57 16.74
CA LEU A 145 4.52 -13.32 18.14
C LEU A 145 3.82 -14.31 19.08
N ALA A 146 2.52 -14.52 18.90
CA ALA A 146 1.75 -15.51 19.66
C ALA A 146 2.29 -16.94 19.46
N GLN A 147 2.67 -17.32 18.24
CA GLN A 147 3.33 -18.60 17.95
C GLN A 147 4.68 -18.78 18.68
N ARG A 148 5.32 -17.69 19.13
CA ARG A 148 6.54 -17.70 19.94
C ARG A 148 6.27 -17.61 21.43
N GLY A 149 5.00 -17.74 21.85
CA GLY A 149 4.60 -17.65 23.25
C GLY A 149 4.59 -16.24 23.82
N VAL A 150 4.66 -15.21 22.98
CA VAL A 150 4.43 -13.83 23.42
C VAL A 150 2.92 -13.63 23.57
N ALA A 151 2.47 -13.14 24.72
CA ALA A 151 1.07 -12.72 24.86
C ALA A 151 0.84 -11.47 23.99
N VAL A 152 -0.20 -11.47 23.16
CA VAL A 152 -0.47 -10.37 22.23
C VAL A 152 -1.93 -9.98 22.30
N GLU A 153 -2.17 -8.68 22.48
CA GLU A 153 -3.46 -8.04 22.20
C GLU A 153 -3.30 -7.15 20.96
N ALA A 154 -4.10 -7.40 19.93
CA ALA A 154 -3.95 -6.76 18.63
C ALA A 154 -5.17 -5.93 18.29
N TYR A 155 -4.96 -4.69 17.85
CA TYR A 155 -6.01 -3.71 17.58
C TYR A 155 -5.80 -3.03 16.22
N ASP A 156 -6.88 -2.90 15.45
CA ASP A 156 -6.90 -2.07 14.23
C ASP A 156 -8.34 -1.64 13.87
N ARG A 157 -8.49 -0.68 12.97
CA ARG A 157 -9.75 -0.36 12.31
C ARG A 157 -10.00 -1.32 11.16
N LEU A 158 -10.93 -2.24 11.35
CA LEU A 158 -11.14 -3.36 10.42
C LEU A 158 -12.03 -3.04 9.22
N ASP A 159 -12.61 -1.84 9.16
CA ASP A 159 -13.55 -1.41 8.11
C ASP A 159 -13.06 -1.76 6.70
N PHE A 160 -11.79 -1.46 6.43
CA PHE A 160 -11.18 -1.67 5.13
C PHE A 160 -10.81 -3.14 4.84
N LEU A 161 -10.33 -3.88 5.84
CA LEU A 161 -10.01 -5.30 5.68
C LEU A 161 -11.28 -6.11 5.36
N ARG A 162 -12.39 -5.76 6.02
CA ARG A 162 -13.70 -6.34 5.72
C ARG A 162 -14.17 -5.98 4.32
N ALA A 163 -14.03 -4.72 3.90
CA ALA A 163 -14.41 -4.27 2.55
C ALA A 163 -13.59 -4.94 1.42
N SER A 164 -12.34 -5.31 1.71
CA SER A 164 -11.43 -5.98 0.75
C SER A 164 -11.53 -7.51 0.76
N GLY A 165 -12.37 -8.10 1.63
CA GLY A 165 -12.51 -9.54 1.77
C GLY A 165 -11.29 -10.25 2.36
N VAL A 166 -10.33 -9.49 2.89
CA VAL A 166 -9.13 -10.03 3.54
C VAL A 166 -9.51 -10.59 4.90
N ARG A 167 -9.12 -11.84 5.17
CA ARG A 167 -9.30 -12.47 6.48
C ARG A 167 -8.16 -12.10 7.41
N THR A 168 -8.44 -11.93 8.70
CA THR A 168 -7.39 -11.76 9.71
C THR A 168 -6.67 -13.09 9.95
N PHE A 169 -5.36 -13.03 10.17
CA PHE A 169 -4.50 -14.14 10.56
C PHE A 169 -4.53 -14.39 12.08
N PHE A 170 -5.01 -13.40 12.84
CA PHE A 170 -5.08 -13.43 14.30
C PHE A 170 -6.40 -12.80 14.79
N GLY A 171 -6.73 -13.01 16.08
CA GLY A 171 -7.84 -12.34 16.73
C GLY A 171 -7.53 -10.86 16.93
N VAL A 172 -7.70 -10.06 15.87
CA VAL A 172 -7.54 -8.60 15.91
C VAL A 172 -8.86 -7.97 16.37
N HIS A 173 -8.79 -7.17 17.42
CA HIS A 173 -9.90 -6.39 17.95
C HIS A 173 -10.13 -5.16 17.06
N ASP A 174 -11.40 -4.83 16.85
CA ASP A 174 -11.79 -3.64 16.10
C ASP A 174 -11.70 -2.40 17.01
N GLY A 175 -11.03 -1.35 16.55
CA GLY A 175 -10.82 -0.12 17.33
C GLY A 175 -9.52 -0.15 18.14
N GLY A 176 -9.57 0.32 19.39
CA GLY A 176 -8.43 0.38 20.30
C GLY A 176 -8.73 -0.27 21.66
N PRO A 177 -7.74 -0.43 22.54
CA PRO A 177 -7.96 -0.92 23.90
C PRO A 177 -8.87 0.06 24.67
N GLU A 178 -9.83 -0.48 25.43
CA GLU A 178 -10.72 0.30 26.32
C GLU A 178 -10.02 0.76 27.59
#